data_AF-A0A9K3PQ22-F1
#
_entry.id   AF-A0A9K3PQ22-F1
#
_cell.length_a   1.000
_cell.length_b   1.000
_cell.length_c   1.000
_cell.angle_alpha   90.00
_cell.angle_beta   90.00
_cell.angle_gamma   90.00
#
_symmetry.space_group_name_H-M   'P 1'
#
loop_
_entity.id
_entity.type
_entity.pdbx_description
1 polymer ?
#
loop_
_entity_poly.entity_id
_entity_poly.type
_entity_poly.pdbx_seq_one_letter_code
_entity_poly.pdbx_strand_id
1 'polypeptide(L)'
;MILLLPSLIRRSGGMAVLAIFTVSITIVHWIRFSIVASFSPHDGQKPPMHVASYQSQYKLRRHAFRNVPPPSFSSMPSSLPLNISGSVSVGERHTKFMQMALQQAKLAGEQDEVPIGAIIVQRRPDGSFHVLSQACNSMESTHDASAHAELLAMRKASQRIGNWRLLNSTLYSTLEPCPMCLAAAQAFRVEEIVYGAPDLRLGAVETYMRMLDDYNHPLHQINRVMSGVLKNESATMMKEFFKRRRTQAKRYPPPTMSVGSGFRSRWKNRMKNWLQKLLRRKRSP
;
A
#
# COMPACT_ATOMS: atom_id res chain seq x y z
N MET A 1 51.91 29.76 -32.09
CA MET A 1 52.92 29.89 -31.00
C MET A 1 52.53 28.91 -29.91
N ILE A 2 53.28 27.92 -29.47
CA ILE A 2 54.63 27.45 -29.74
C ILE A 2 54.51 25.94 -29.48
N LEU A 3 54.65 25.13 -30.54
CA LEU A 3 55.27 23.82 -30.43
C LEU A 3 56.68 24.08 -29.92
N LEU A 4 57.11 23.47 -28.80
CA LEU A 4 58.50 23.11 -28.49
C LEU A 4 58.59 22.47 -27.09
N LEU A 5 59.31 21.35 -27.02
CA LEU A 5 59.94 20.69 -25.86
C LEU A 5 59.11 19.72 -24.99
N PRO A 6 59.04 18.44 -25.41
CA PRO A 6 59.12 17.31 -24.49
C PRO A 6 60.60 17.06 -24.14
N SER A 7 61.09 17.59 -23.01
CA SER A 7 62.46 17.28 -22.54
C SER A 7 62.70 17.37 -21.03
N LEU A 8 61.65 17.38 -20.19
CA LEU A 8 61.82 17.43 -18.72
C LEU A 8 61.27 16.22 -17.94
N ILE A 9 60.71 15.20 -18.61
CA ILE A 9 60.26 13.95 -17.96
C ILE A 9 61.33 12.85 -18.09
N ARG A 10 62.61 13.19 -17.86
CA ARG A 10 63.69 12.19 -17.75
C ARG A 10 64.69 12.44 -16.64
N ARG A 11 64.43 13.38 -15.73
CA ARG A 11 65.29 13.67 -14.57
C ARG A 11 64.49 14.19 -13.37
N SER A 12 63.58 13.38 -12.87
CA SER A 12 63.15 13.47 -11.46
C SER A 12 62.53 12.13 -11.10
N GLY A 13 63.20 11.37 -10.24
CA GLY A 13 62.73 10.07 -9.76
C GLY A 13 61.32 10.13 -9.18
N GLY A 14 60.68 8.97 -9.05
CA GLY A 14 59.25 8.75 -8.75
C GLY A 14 58.63 9.49 -7.55
N MET A 15 59.41 10.29 -6.82
CA MET A 15 58.96 11.20 -5.77
C MET A 15 58.03 12.31 -6.29
N ALA A 16 58.21 12.80 -7.53
CA ALA A 16 57.35 13.86 -8.08
C ALA A 16 55.94 13.36 -8.44
N VAL A 17 55.82 12.12 -8.92
CA VAL A 17 54.51 11.49 -9.21
C VAL A 17 53.77 11.16 -7.90
N LEU A 18 54.51 10.72 -6.87
CA LEU A 18 53.96 10.50 -5.53
C LEU A 18 53.44 11.79 -4.89
N ALA A 19 54.13 12.92 -5.06
CA ALA A 19 53.68 14.21 -4.52
C ALA A 19 52.37 14.71 -5.17
N ILE A 20 52.19 14.50 -6.48
CA ILE A 20 50.96 14.89 -7.18
C ILE A 20 49.78 14.00 -6.75
N PHE A 21 50.03 12.70 -6.51
CA PHE A 21 49.02 11.77 -6.00
C PHE A 21 48.64 12.07 -4.54
N THR A 22 49.60 12.40 -3.67
CA THR A 22 49.30 12.71 -2.27
C THR A 22 48.53 14.03 -2.11
N VAL A 23 48.87 15.06 -2.90
CA VAL A 23 48.14 16.33 -2.92
C VAL A 23 46.71 16.15 -3.45
N SER A 24 46.49 15.26 -4.42
CA SER A 24 45.15 14.97 -4.94
C SER A 24 44.28 14.24 -3.90
N ILE A 25 44.84 13.30 -3.12
CA ILE A 25 44.12 12.56 -2.09
C ILE A 25 43.77 13.44 -0.88
N THR A 26 44.65 14.39 -0.51
CA THR A 26 44.36 15.32 0.59
C THR A 26 43.30 16.35 0.22
N ILE A 27 43.27 16.83 -1.03
CA ILE A 27 42.20 17.73 -1.51
C ILE A 27 40.84 17.02 -1.50
N VAL A 28 40.76 15.77 -1.96
CA VAL A 28 39.51 14.99 -1.95
C VAL A 28 39.04 14.70 -0.52
N HIS A 29 39.94 14.39 0.41
CA HIS A 29 39.58 14.22 1.82
C HIS A 29 39.15 15.53 2.48
N TRP A 30 39.78 16.66 2.14
CA TRP A 30 39.41 17.96 2.68
C TRP A 30 38.02 18.40 2.20
N ILE A 31 37.71 18.23 0.91
CA ILE A 31 36.37 18.49 0.36
C ILE A 31 35.31 17.60 1.04
N ARG A 32 35.60 16.31 1.23
CA ARG A 32 34.68 15.37 1.88
C ARG A 32 34.49 15.69 3.37
N PHE A 33 35.51 16.20 4.06
CA PHE A 33 35.43 16.65 5.45
C PHE A 33 34.66 17.97 5.58
N SER A 34 34.81 18.93 4.66
CA SER A 34 34.07 20.19 4.65
C SER A 34 32.57 19.99 4.37
N ILE A 35 32.19 19.03 3.52
CA ILE A 35 30.78 18.67 3.28
C ILE A 35 30.15 18.03 4.52
N VAL A 36 30.89 17.19 5.25
CA VAL A 36 30.40 16.57 6.49
C VAL A 36 30.36 17.57 7.65
N ALA A 37 31.32 18.50 7.72
CA ALA A 37 31.37 19.56 8.75
C ALA A 37 30.30 20.65 8.56
N SER A 38 29.68 20.74 7.37
CA SER A 38 28.55 21.63 7.09
C SER A 38 27.20 21.06 7.58
N PHE A 39 27.19 19.82 8.07
CA PHE A 39 26.04 19.19 8.75
C PHE A 39 26.36 18.96 10.23
N SER A 40 26.55 20.06 10.96
CA SER A 40 26.49 20.01 12.42
C SER A 40 25.01 20.06 12.85
N PRO A 41 24.56 19.19 13.78
CA PRO A 41 23.18 19.15 14.22
C PRO A 41 22.86 20.42 15.01
N HIS A 42 21.87 21.18 14.56
CA HIS A 42 21.34 22.28 15.35
C HIS A 42 20.76 21.72 16.66
N ASP A 43 21.32 22.16 17.77
CA ASP A 43 20.81 21.97 19.11
C ASP A 43 19.37 22.50 19.24
N GLY A 44 18.52 21.66 19.84
CA GLY A 44 17.57 22.09 20.86
C GLY A 44 16.52 23.13 20.50
N GLN A 45 15.48 22.72 19.75
CA GLN A 45 14.08 23.07 20.06
C GLN A 45 13.14 22.14 19.30
N LYS A 46 12.71 21.05 19.96
CA LYS A 46 11.55 20.28 19.51
C LYS A 46 10.31 21.13 19.75
N PRO A 47 9.44 21.39 18.76
CA PRO A 47 8.10 21.88 19.07
C PRO A 47 7.40 20.83 19.96
N PRO A 48 6.63 21.24 20.99
CA PRO A 48 6.01 20.29 21.90
C PRO A 48 5.02 19.41 21.14
N MET A 49 5.40 18.15 20.94
CA MET A 49 4.53 17.10 20.46
C MET A 49 3.53 16.81 21.58
N HIS A 50 2.31 17.32 21.45
CA HIS A 50 1.23 17.09 22.41
C HIS A 50 0.70 15.64 22.24
N VAL A 51 1.48 14.66 22.67
CA VAL A 51 1.15 13.21 22.62
C VAL A 51 0.07 12.84 23.67
N ALA A 52 -0.46 13.81 24.42
CA ALA A 52 -1.40 13.59 25.52
C ALA A 52 -2.90 13.75 25.17
N SER A 53 -3.31 13.89 23.90
CA SER A 53 -4.74 14.07 23.56
C SER A 53 -5.39 13.00 22.67
N TYR A 54 -4.63 12.17 21.94
CA TYR A 54 -5.24 11.29 20.93
C TYR A 54 -6.02 10.11 21.55
N GLN A 55 -5.48 9.48 22.60
CA GLN A 55 -6.17 8.39 23.32
C GLN A 55 -7.27 8.90 24.27
N SER A 56 -7.12 10.12 24.78
CA SER A 56 -8.07 10.77 25.70
C SER A 56 -9.31 11.30 24.97
N GLN A 57 -9.16 11.84 23.75
CA GLN A 57 -10.29 12.23 22.90
C GLN A 57 -11.11 11.02 22.43
N TYR A 58 -10.47 9.86 22.20
CA TYR A 58 -11.16 8.63 21.81
C TYR A 58 -12.05 8.05 22.93
N LYS A 59 -11.67 8.25 24.19
CA LYS A 59 -12.48 7.80 25.35
C LYS A 59 -13.66 8.72 25.65
N LEU A 60 -13.53 10.02 25.39
CA LEU A 60 -14.61 11.00 25.63
C LEU A 60 -15.75 10.91 24.60
N ARG A 61 -15.47 10.51 23.35
CA ARG A 61 -16.50 10.41 22.29
C ARG A 61 -17.41 9.18 22.37
N ARG A 62 -17.06 8.13 23.13
CA ARG A 62 -17.91 6.95 23.33
C ARG A 62 -19.21 7.25 24.09
N HIS A 63 -19.29 8.38 24.80
CA HIS A 63 -20.49 8.74 25.56
C HIS A 63 -21.48 9.65 24.79
N ALA A 64 -21.09 10.22 23.65
CA ALA A 64 -21.90 11.23 22.95
C ALA A 64 -22.83 10.68 21.85
N PHE A 65 -22.77 9.39 21.51
CA PHE A 65 -23.52 8.81 20.38
C PHE A 65 -24.51 7.70 20.78
N ARG A 66 -25.06 7.74 21.99
CA ARG A 66 -26.13 6.82 22.38
C ARG A 66 -27.53 7.18 21.86
N ASN A 67 -27.74 8.41 21.36
CA ASN A 67 -29.09 8.91 21.04
C ASN A 67 -29.16 9.66 19.69
N VAL A 68 -28.79 9.02 18.58
CA VAL A 68 -29.08 9.55 17.23
C VAL A 68 -30.05 8.58 16.53
N PRO A 69 -31.32 8.97 16.27
CA PRO A 69 -32.26 8.10 15.56
C PRO A 69 -31.92 8.03 14.05
N PRO A 70 -32.18 6.89 13.38
CA PRO A 70 -31.94 6.74 11.95
C PRO A 70 -32.96 7.52 11.09
N PRO A 71 -32.59 7.96 9.88
CA PRO A 71 -33.50 8.69 8.99
C PRO A 71 -34.57 7.76 8.38
N SER A 72 -35.78 8.29 8.25
CA SER A 72 -36.94 7.63 7.65
C SER A 72 -36.94 7.72 6.12
N PHE A 73 -37.27 6.62 5.45
CA PHE A 73 -37.46 6.55 4.00
C PHE A 73 -38.94 6.82 3.65
N SER A 74 -39.20 7.75 2.73
CA SER A 74 -40.54 7.90 2.12
C SER A 74 -40.51 7.93 0.59
N SER A 75 -41.25 6.95 0.05
CA SER A 75 -42.05 6.93 -1.20
C SER A 75 -41.39 7.11 -2.58
N MET A 76 -41.44 6.02 -3.36
CA MET A 76 -41.38 6.01 -4.83
C MET A 76 -42.75 6.33 -5.46
N PRO A 77 -42.77 6.75 -6.74
CA PRO A 77 -43.91 6.47 -7.61
C PRO A 77 -43.55 5.57 -8.80
N SER A 78 -44.54 4.76 -9.16
CA SER A 78 -44.64 3.78 -10.22
C SER A 78 -45.09 4.38 -11.56
N SER A 79 -44.45 3.96 -12.67
CA SER A 79 -45.07 3.48 -13.94
C SER A 79 -44.16 3.76 -15.15
N LEU A 80 -43.97 2.72 -15.97
CA LEU A 80 -43.23 2.70 -17.24
C LEU A 80 -44.17 3.02 -18.42
N PRO A 81 -43.63 3.40 -19.58
CA PRO A 81 -43.54 2.39 -20.64
C PRO A 81 -42.19 2.31 -21.38
N LEU A 82 -42.07 1.19 -22.08
CA LEU A 82 -40.93 0.59 -22.80
C LEU A 82 -40.46 1.37 -24.03
N ASN A 83 -39.14 1.54 -24.21
CA ASN A 83 -38.45 1.08 -25.43
C ASN A 83 -36.92 0.99 -25.27
N ILE A 84 -36.32 0.09 -26.04
CA ILE A 84 -34.94 -0.39 -25.99
C ILE A 84 -34.01 0.60 -26.71
N SER A 85 -33.66 1.62 -25.94
CA SER A 85 -32.48 2.48 -26.00
C SER A 85 -31.99 2.61 -24.55
N GLY A 86 -31.79 1.44 -23.94
CA GLY A 86 -32.17 1.19 -22.55
C GLY A 86 -31.25 1.85 -21.54
N SER A 87 -31.80 2.75 -20.73
CA SER A 87 -31.25 3.15 -19.45
C SER A 87 -31.09 1.91 -18.58
N VAL A 88 -29.95 1.23 -18.68
CA VAL A 88 -29.55 0.20 -17.72
C VAL A 88 -29.70 0.83 -16.34
N SER A 89 -30.55 0.23 -15.49
CA SER A 89 -30.75 0.78 -14.15
C SER A 89 -29.38 0.92 -13.49
N VAL A 90 -29.16 2.01 -12.74
CA VAL A 90 -27.86 2.28 -12.11
C VAL A 90 -27.35 1.03 -11.35
N GLY A 91 -28.26 0.27 -10.74
CA GLY A 91 -27.98 -1.02 -10.10
C GLY A 91 -27.50 -2.12 -11.06
N GLU A 92 -28.17 -2.34 -12.18
CA GLU A 92 -27.82 -3.39 -13.16
C GLU A 92 -26.44 -3.18 -13.78
N ARG A 93 -26.04 -1.93 -14.03
CA ARG A 93 -24.69 -1.59 -14.49
C ARG A 93 -23.62 -1.99 -13.48
N HIS A 94 -23.82 -1.61 -12.21
CA HIS A 94 -22.84 -1.92 -11.17
C HIS A 94 -22.73 -3.42 -10.93
N THR A 95 -23.85 -4.16 -10.99
CA THR A 95 -23.87 -5.63 -10.94
C THR A 95 -23.03 -6.23 -12.07
N LYS A 96 -23.22 -5.80 -13.33
CA LYS A 96 -22.46 -6.31 -14.47
C LYS A 96 -20.95 -6.12 -14.31
N PHE A 97 -20.52 -4.93 -13.90
CA PHE A 97 -19.10 -4.64 -13.70
C PHE A 97 -18.52 -5.35 -12.48
N MET A 98 -19.30 -5.51 -11.41
CA MET A 98 -18.87 -6.30 -10.26
C MET A 98 -18.73 -7.79 -10.61
N GLN A 99 -19.59 -8.35 -11.47
CA GLN A 99 -19.41 -9.73 -11.97
C GLN A 99 -18.07 -9.92 -12.66
N MET A 100 -17.62 -8.93 -13.43
CA MET A 100 -16.29 -8.97 -14.06
C MET A 100 -15.17 -8.91 -13.02
N ALA A 101 -15.31 -8.13 -11.96
CA ALA A 101 -14.37 -8.13 -10.83
C ALA A 101 -14.37 -9.49 -10.09
N LEU A 102 -15.53 -10.12 -9.90
CA LEU A 102 -15.64 -11.47 -9.31
C LEU A 102 -14.94 -12.52 -10.17
N GLN A 103 -14.98 -12.41 -11.52
CA GLN A 103 -14.22 -13.28 -12.40
C GLN A 103 -12.72 -13.16 -12.15
N GLN A 104 -12.21 -11.95 -11.96
CA GLN A 104 -10.80 -11.72 -11.59
C GLN A 104 -10.47 -12.30 -10.20
N ALA A 105 -11.36 -12.12 -9.22
CA ALA A 105 -11.18 -12.71 -7.89
C ALA A 105 -11.09 -14.25 -7.93
N LYS A 106 -11.88 -14.88 -8.81
CA LYS A 106 -11.81 -16.33 -9.04
C LYS A 106 -10.44 -16.74 -9.57
N LEU A 107 -9.88 -16.01 -10.55
CA LEU A 107 -8.54 -16.29 -11.10
C LEU A 107 -7.46 -16.21 -10.01
N ALA A 108 -7.49 -15.21 -9.12
CA ALA A 108 -6.58 -15.16 -7.98
C ALA A 108 -6.74 -16.40 -7.08
N GLY A 109 -7.98 -16.78 -6.74
CA GLY A 109 -8.24 -17.96 -5.91
C GLY A 109 -7.84 -19.31 -6.53
N GLU A 110 -7.74 -19.38 -7.86
CA GLU A 110 -7.19 -20.52 -8.62
C GLU A 110 -5.66 -20.55 -8.58
N GLN A 111 -5.02 -19.40 -8.38
CA GLN A 111 -3.57 -19.23 -8.23
C GLN A 111 -3.10 -19.28 -6.76
N ASP A 112 -3.97 -19.74 -5.85
CA ASP A 112 -3.76 -19.74 -4.39
C ASP A 112 -3.47 -18.35 -3.77
N GLU A 113 -3.85 -17.29 -4.47
CA GLU A 113 -3.86 -15.91 -3.98
C GLU A 113 -5.18 -15.62 -3.24
N VAL A 114 -5.17 -14.63 -2.35
CA VAL A 114 -6.41 -14.15 -1.72
C VAL A 114 -7.38 -13.68 -2.83
N PRO A 115 -8.63 -14.20 -2.91
CA PRO A 115 -9.50 -14.03 -4.07
C PRO A 115 -10.14 -12.64 -4.10
N ILE A 116 -9.33 -11.65 -4.50
CA ILE A 116 -9.74 -10.27 -4.69
C ILE A 116 -9.51 -9.90 -6.14
N GLY A 117 -10.53 -9.29 -6.75
CA GLY A 117 -10.51 -8.85 -8.13
C GLY A 117 -10.97 -7.40 -8.24
N ALA A 118 -10.42 -6.69 -9.22
CA ALA A 118 -10.77 -5.30 -9.47
C ALA A 118 -10.73 -4.95 -10.96
N ILE A 119 -11.57 -3.99 -11.36
CA ILE A 119 -11.61 -3.45 -12.71
C ILE A 119 -11.69 -1.92 -12.68
N ILE A 120 -11.17 -1.28 -13.73
CA ILE A 120 -11.34 0.16 -13.97
C ILE A 120 -12.26 0.35 -15.17
N VAL A 121 -13.33 1.11 -14.97
CA VAL A 121 -14.28 1.47 -16.02
C VAL A 121 -14.24 2.97 -16.21
N GLN A 122 -14.23 3.45 -17.45
CA GLN A 122 -14.28 4.87 -17.79
C GLN A 122 -15.61 5.21 -18.46
N ARG A 123 -16.25 6.28 -17.99
CA ARG A 123 -17.38 6.94 -18.65
C ARG A 123 -16.86 7.80 -19.80
N ARG A 124 -17.41 7.58 -20.99
CA ARG A 124 -17.08 8.31 -22.22
C ARG A 124 -18.03 9.51 -22.42
N PRO A 125 -17.66 10.50 -23.24
CA PRO A 125 -18.50 11.68 -23.49
C PRO A 125 -19.88 11.37 -24.11
N ASP A 126 -19.98 10.26 -24.85
CA ASP A 126 -21.24 9.75 -25.43
C ASP A 126 -22.15 9.05 -24.39
N GLY A 127 -21.74 9.01 -23.12
CA GLY A 127 -22.47 8.35 -22.04
C GLY A 127 -22.18 6.84 -21.91
N SER A 128 -21.35 6.26 -22.78
CA SER A 128 -20.98 4.84 -22.71
C SER A 128 -19.95 4.55 -21.61
N PHE A 129 -19.84 3.28 -21.22
CA PHE A 129 -18.92 2.80 -20.18
C PHE A 129 -17.94 1.79 -20.75
N HIS A 130 -16.64 2.08 -20.69
CA HIS A 130 -15.58 1.26 -21.26
C HIS A 130 -14.68 0.68 -20.17
N VAL A 131 -14.48 -0.64 -20.15
CA VAL A 131 -13.52 -1.29 -19.24
C VAL A 131 -12.10 -1.01 -19.75
N LEU A 132 -11.33 -0.24 -18.98
CA LEU A 132 -9.94 0.06 -19.29
C LEU A 132 -9.02 -1.11 -18.93
N SER A 133 -9.22 -1.69 -17.75
CA SER A 133 -8.36 -2.75 -17.23
C SER A 133 -9.08 -3.67 -16.26
N GLN A 134 -8.48 -4.83 -16.05
CA GLN A 134 -8.89 -5.84 -15.08
C GLN A 134 -7.64 -6.43 -14.42
N ALA A 135 -7.70 -6.70 -13.12
CA ALA A 135 -6.63 -7.35 -12.39
C ALA A 135 -7.17 -8.11 -11.18
N CYS A 136 -6.35 -9.03 -10.69
CA CYS A 136 -6.58 -9.79 -9.47
C CYS A 136 -5.36 -9.67 -8.56
N ASN A 137 -5.54 -10.03 -7.29
CA ASN A 137 -4.45 -10.07 -6.32
C ASN A 137 -3.32 -11.00 -6.80
N SER A 138 -2.07 -10.56 -6.69
CA SER A 138 -0.91 -11.36 -7.10
C SER A 138 0.30 -11.18 -6.18
N MET A 139 0.05 -10.90 -4.89
CA MET A 139 1.10 -10.62 -3.90
C MET A 139 2.09 -11.76 -3.74
N GLU A 140 1.61 -13.00 -3.59
CA GLU A 140 2.45 -14.17 -3.32
C GLU A 140 3.26 -14.56 -4.57
N SER A 141 2.59 -14.58 -5.72
CA SER A 141 3.18 -14.94 -7.01
C SER A 141 4.25 -13.95 -7.47
N THR A 142 4.01 -12.65 -7.29
CA THR A 142 4.95 -11.59 -7.70
C THR A 142 5.95 -11.19 -6.63
N HIS A 143 5.78 -11.68 -5.39
CA HIS A 143 6.56 -11.26 -4.22
C HIS A 143 6.52 -9.74 -3.98
N ASP A 144 5.42 -9.09 -4.36
CA ASP A 144 5.20 -7.65 -4.21
C ASP A 144 4.00 -7.41 -3.29
N ALA A 145 4.29 -6.92 -2.08
CA ALA A 145 3.26 -6.57 -1.10
C ALA A 145 2.30 -5.47 -1.59
N SER A 146 2.65 -4.73 -2.66
CA SER A 146 1.79 -3.73 -3.29
C SER A 146 0.87 -4.31 -4.37
N ALA A 147 1.04 -5.57 -4.78
CA ALA A 147 0.32 -6.20 -5.89
C ALA A 147 -1.14 -6.59 -5.58
N HIS A 148 -1.86 -5.67 -4.94
CA HIS A 148 -3.30 -5.73 -4.73
C HIS A 148 -4.07 -5.52 -6.04
N ALA A 149 -5.24 -6.13 -6.14
CA ALA A 149 -6.06 -6.09 -7.35
C ALA A 149 -6.35 -4.65 -7.81
N GLU A 150 -6.72 -3.75 -6.90
CA GLU A 150 -7.07 -2.36 -7.22
C GLU A 150 -5.88 -1.59 -7.78
N LEU A 151 -4.71 -1.72 -7.13
CA LEU A 151 -3.51 -1.02 -7.55
C LEU A 151 -3.03 -1.50 -8.91
N LEU A 152 -3.06 -2.82 -9.14
CA LEU A 152 -2.73 -3.41 -10.43
C LEU A 152 -3.70 -2.99 -11.53
N ALA A 153 -5.00 -2.93 -11.24
CA ALA A 153 -6.01 -2.47 -12.19
C ALA A 153 -5.75 -1.00 -12.58
N MET A 154 -5.50 -0.11 -11.62
CA MET A 154 -5.17 1.29 -11.90
C MET A 154 -3.89 1.47 -12.71
N ARG A 155 -2.82 0.74 -12.36
CA ARG A 155 -1.55 0.73 -13.11
C ARG A 155 -1.74 0.26 -14.56
N LYS A 156 -2.50 -0.81 -14.78
CA LYS A 156 -2.81 -1.31 -16.13
C LYS A 156 -3.66 -0.30 -16.92
N ALA A 157 -4.64 0.34 -16.27
CA ALA A 157 -5.47 1.34 -16.93
C ALA A 157 -4.65 2.56 -17.36
N SER A 158 -3.77 3.05 -16.49
CA SER A 158 -2.95 4.22 -16.79
C SER A 158 -1.99 3.98 -17.94
N GLN A 159 -1.36 2.79 -17.97
CA GLN A 159 -0.52 2.36 -19.08
C GLN A 159 -1.32 2.28 -20.39
N ARG A 160 -2.53 1.70 -20.35
CA ARG A 160 -3.39 1.57 -21.53
C ARG A 160 -3.80 2.90 -22.14
N ILE A 161 -4.08 3.91 -21.31
CA ILE A 161 -4.49 5.23 -21.81
C ILE A 161 -3.31 6.19 -22.02
N GLY A 162 -2.08 5.78 -21.68
CA GLY A 162 -0.89 6.63 -21.75
C GLY A 162 -0.92 7.81 -20.77
N ASN A 163 -1.67 7.71 -19.67
CA ASN A 163 -1.83 8.80 -18.70
C ASN A 163 -2.13 8.23 -17.31
N TRP A 164 -1.49 8.78 -16.28
CA TRP A 164 -1.73 8.40 -14.88
C TRP A 164 -3.04 8.95 -14.31
N ARG A 165 -3.65 9.95 -14.93
CA ARG A 165 -4.95 10.49 -14.50
C ARG A 165 -6.09 9.68 -15.11
N LEU A 166 -6.73 8.86 -14.29
CA LEU A 166 -7.90 8.05 -14.64
C LEU A 166 -9.20 8.87 -14.49
N LEU A 167 -9.31 10.00 -15.19
CA LEU A 167 -10.50 10.85 -15.12
C LEU A 167 -11.75 10.13 -15.63
N ASN A 168 -12.91 10.50 -15.07
CA ASN A 168 -14.21 9.91 -15.37
C ASN A 168 -14.24 8.39 -15.16
N SER A 169 -13.46 7.89 -14.20
CA SER A 169 -13.34 6.45 -13.96
C SER A 169 -13.98 6.01 -12.65
N THR A 170 -14.46 4.76 -12.67
CA THR A 170 -14.98 4.03 -11.53
C THR A 170 -14.08 2.82 -11.28
N LEU A 171 -13.58 2.70 -10.06
CA LEU A 171 -12.94 1.50 -9.56
C LEU A 171 -14.01 0.55 -9.00
N TYR A 172 -14.06 -0.67 -9.52
CA TYR A 172 -14.84 -1.76 -8.95
C TYR A 172 -13.90 -2.73 -8.25
N SER A 173 -14.12 -3.04 -6.97
CA SER A 173 -13.34 -4.03 -6.21
C SER A 173 -14.25 -5.02 -5.49
N THR A 174 -13.93 -6.31 -5.50
CA THR A 174 -14.75 -7.30 -4.78
C THR A 174 -14.69 -7.12 -3.26
N LEU A 175 -13.65 -6.46 -2.75
CA LEU A 175 -13.47 -6.16 -1.32
C LEU A 175 -13.29 -4.66 -1.12
N GLU A 176 -13.68 -4.17 0.06
CA GLU A 176 -13.43 -2.78 0.45
C GLU A 176 -11.94 -2.43 0.35
N PRO A 177 -11.56 -1.34 -0.35
CA PRO A 177 -10.17 -0.95 -0.51
C PRO A 177 -9.47 -0.70 0.84
N CYS A 178 -8.23 -1.18 0.94
CA CYS A 178 -7.36 -0.86 2.07
C CYS A 178 -6.75 0.56 1.95
N PRO A 179 -6.02 1.07 2.97
CA PRO A 179 -5.50 2.44 2.96
C PRO A 179 -4.58 2.73 1.78
N MET A 180 -3.75 1.75 1.40
CA MET A 180 -2.86 1.85 0.25
C MET A 180 -3.67 2.01 -1.05
N CYS A 181 -4.65 1.13 -1.27
CA CYS A 181 -5.47 1.16 -2.49
C CYS A 181 -6.34 2.42 -2.57
N LEU A 182 -6.90 2.87 -1.44
CA LEU A 182 -7.71 4.10 -1.38
C LEU A 182 -6.86 5.34 -1.67
N ALA A 183 -5.71 5.48 -1.02
CA ALA A 183 -4.79 6.59 -1.28
C ALA A 183 -4.28 6.57 -2.73
N ALA A 184 -4.03 5.38 -3.29
CA ALA A 184 -3.70 5.23 -4.70
C ALA A 184 -4.83 5.69 -5.61
N ALA A 185 -6.09 5.33 -5.34
CA ALA A 185 -7.24 5.79 -6.12
C ALA A 185 -7.34 7.31 -6.17
N GLN A 186 -7.10 7.99 -5.04
CA GLN A 186 -7.00 9.45 -4.99
C GLN A 186 -5.83 9.99 -5.82
N ALA A 187 -4.66 9.35 -5.77
CA ALA A 187 -3.50 9.72 -6.58
C ALA A 187 -3.75 9.55 -8.09
N PHE A 188 -4.41 8.46 -8.50
CA PHE A 188 -4.80 8.18 -9.89
C PHE A 188 -5.99 9.02 -10.38
N ARG A 189 -6.63 9.83 -9.52
CA ARG A 189 -7.80 10.66 -9.86
C ARG A 189 -9.04 9.84 -10.24
N VAL A 190 -9.23 8.69 -9.59
CA VAL A 190 -10.43 7.88 -9.74
C VAL A 190 -11.63 8.63 -9.16
N GLU A 191 -12.70 8.75 -9.92
CA GLU A 191 -13.86 9.56 -9.56
C GLU A 191 -14.79 8.83 -8.59
N GLU A 192 -15.03 7.54 -8.82
CA GLU A 192 -15.98 6.73 -8.05
C GLU A 192 -15.36 5.40 -7.60
N ILE A 193 -15.75 4.93 -6.42
CA ILE A 193 -15.38 3.60 -5.91
C ILE A 193 -16.66 2.79 -5.68
N VAL A 194 -16.68 1.58 -6.21
CA VAL A 194 -17.76 0.61 -6.00
C VAL A 194 -17.15 -0.67 -5.46
N TYR A 195 -17.63 -1.17 -4.33
CA TYR A 195 -17.13 -2.44 -3.79
C TYR A 195 -18.21 -3.40 -3.30
N GLY A 196 -17.84 -4.67 -3.25
CA GLY A 196 -18.72 -5.75 -2.82
C GLY A 196 -18.74 -5.94 -1.31
N ALA A 197 -17.81 -6.74 -0.78
CA ALA A 197 -17.77 -7.07 0.64
C ALA A 197 -17.01 -6.02 1.46
N PRO A 198 -17.47 -5.71 2.69
CA PRO A 198 -16.69 -4.89 3.64
C PRO A 198 -15.45 -5.64 4.15
N ASP A 199 -14.37 -4.91 4.45
CA ASP A 199 -13.16 -5.47 5.08
C ASP A 199 -13.02 -4.98 6.52
N LEU A 200 -13.55 -5.75 7.47
CA LEU A 200 -13.53 -5.40 8.89
C LEU A 200 -12.13 -5.36 9.53
N ARG A 201 -11.08 -5.79 8.81
CA ARG A 201 -9.70 -5.81 9.33
C ARG A 201 -8.86 -4.68 8.76
N LEU A 202 -8.98 -4.42 7.47
CA LEU A 202 -8.09 -3.50 6.74
C LEU A 202 -8.84 -2.47 5.90
N GLY A 203 -10.18 -2.44 5.93
CA GLY A 203 -10.97 -1.53 5.10
C GLY A 203 -10.79 -0.07 5.48
N ALA A 204 -10.50 0.76 4.49
CA ALA A 204 -10.20 2.17 4.71
C ALA A 204 -11.38 3.11 4.44
N VAL A 205 -12.48 2.61 3.86
CA VAL A 205 -13.56 3.45 3.35
C VAL A 205 -14.65 3.64 4.40
N GLU A 206 -15.27 2.55 4.88
CA GLU A 206 -16.41 2.59 5.80
C GLU A 206 -16.13 1.82 7.11
N THR A 207 -15.19 0.87 7.13
CA THR A 207 -15.07 -0.08 8.24
C THR A 207 -13.97 0.28 9.25
N TYR A 208 -12.70 0.03 8.95
CA TYR A 208 -11.62 0.09 9.94
C TYR A 208 -11.07 1.51 10.13
N MET A 209 -10.73 2.21 9.04
CA MET A 209 -10.09 3.54 9.13
C MET A 209 -10.99 4.73 8.77
N ARG A 210 -12.02 4.52 7.93
CA ARG A 210 -12.96 5.58 7.52
C ARG A 210 -12.28 6.86 7.01
N MET A 211 -11.26 6.70 6.18
CA MET A 211 -10.36 7.79 5.76
C MET A 211 -11.03 8.90 4.94
N LEU A 212 -12.24 8.69 4.45
CA LEU A 212 -13.00 9.69 3.70
C LEU A 212 -13.84 10.61 4.59
N ASP A 213 -14.07 10.26 5.86
CA ASP A 213 -14.94 11.03 6.77
C ASP A 213 -14.25 12.30 7.30
N ASP A 214 -12.96 12.21 7.61
CA ASP A 214 -12.27 13.19 8.44
C ASP A 214 -11.45 14.22 7.64
N TYR A 215 -11.25 14.02 6.32
CA TYR A 215 -10.33 14.87 5.56
C TYR A 215 -10.62 14.93 4.06
N ASN A 216 -10.72 16.17 3.56
CA ASN A 216 -10.63 16.44 2.14
C ASN A 216 -9.17 16.24 1.68
N HIS A 217 -8.89 15.13 1.00
CA HIS A 217 -7.57 14.85 0.45
C HIS A 217 -7.10 15.96 -0.51
N PRO A 218 -5.91 16.58 -0.31
CA PRO A 218 -5.52 17.83 -0.97
C PRO A 218 -5.36 17.72 -2.49
N LEU A 219 -5.22 16.50 -2.99
CA LEU A 219 -4.99 16.24 -4.40
C LEU A 219 -6.26 15.91 -5.20
N HIS A 220 -7.21 15.18 -4.62
CA HIS A 220 -8.43 14.69 -5.29
C HIS A 220 -9.39 14.07 -4.28
N GLN A 221 -10.68 14.40 -4.37
CA GLN A 221 -11.74 13.71 -3.64
C GLN A 221 -12.33 12.59 -4.46
N ILE A 222 -12.68 11.49 -3.79
CA ILE A 222 -13.57 10.49 -4.38
C ILE A 222 -14.99 11.06 -4.32
N ASN A 223 -15.61 11.29 -5.48
CA ASN A 223 -16.92 11.94 -5.58
C ASN A 223 -18.03 11.05 -5.04
N ARG A 224 -17.89 9.73 -5.21
CA ARG A 224 -18.93 8.78 -4.84
C ARG A 224 -18.36 7.44 -4.44
N VAL A 225 -18.92 6.88 -3.37
CA VAL A 225 -18.67 5.52 -2.94
C VAL A 225 -19.99 4.74 -2.93
N MET A 226 -19.97 3.52 -3.46
CA MET A 226 -21.07 2.57 -3.33
C MET A 226 -20.54 1.26 -2.77
N SER A 227 -21.11 0.84 -1.65
CA SER A 227 -20.79 -0.44 -1.01
C SER A 227 -21.88 -1.48 -1.26
N GLY A 228 -21.53 -2.76 -1.12
CA GLY A 228 -22.50 -3.85 -1.06
C GLY A 228 -22.90 -4.49 -2.38
N VAL A 229 -22.32 -4.10 -3.52
CA VAL A 229 -22.67 -4.68 -4.84
C VAL A 229 -22.16 -6.11 -4.93
N LEU A 230 -23.05 -7.10 -5.06
CA LEU A 230 -22.70 -8.54 -5.00
C LEU A 230 -21.83 -8.89 -3.77
N LYS A 231 -22.23 -8.31 -2.62
CA LYS A 231 -21.56 -8.49 -1.33
C LYS A 231 -21.47 -9.95 -0.92
N ASN A 232 -22.54 -10.72 -1.11
CA ASN A 232 -22.63 -12.09 -0.62
C ASN A 232 -21.67 -13.00 -1.40
N GLU A 233 -21.60 -12.83 -2.70
CA GLU A 233 -20.71 -13.53 -3.62
C GLU A 233 -19.24 -13.22 -3.29
N SER A 234 -18.93 -11.93 -3.15
CA SER A 234 -17.60 -11.46 -2.75
C SER A 234 -17.15 -12.03 -1.39
N ALA A 235 -18.04 -11.98 -0.40
CA ALA A 235 -17.77 -12.51 0.94
C ALA A 235 -17.64 -14.03 0.96
N THR A 236 -18.39 -14.73 0.11
CA THR A 236 -18.36 -16.19 0.00
C THR A 236 -17.02 -16.67 -0.53
N MET A 237 -16.49 -16.06 -1.59
CA MET A 237 -15.16 -16.41 -2.12
C MET A 237 -14.06 -16.28 -1.07
N MET A 238 -14.05 -15.17 -0.31
CA MET A 238 -13.10 -14.96 0.78
C MET A 238 -13.22 -16.05 1.87
N LYS A 239 -14.46 -16.35 2.30
CA LYS A 239 -14.71 -17.39 3.32
C LYS A 239 -14.24 -18.76 2.86
N GLU A 240 -14.55 -19.13 1.64
CA GLU A 240 -14.19 -20.43 1.05
C GLU A 240 -12.69 -20.58 0.88
N PHE A 241 -11.99 -19.55 0.40
CA PHE A 241 -10.54 -19.55 0.28
C PHE A 241 -9.85 -19.79 1.62
N PHE A 242 -10.19 -19.02 2.66
CA PHE A 242 -9.56 -19.21 3.97
C PHE A 242 -10.00 -20.51 4.66
N LYS A 243 -11.21 -21.02 4.39
CA LYS A 243 -11.62 -22.36 4.84
C LYS A 243 -10.72 -23.42 4.21
N ARG A 244 -10.50 -23.37 2.89
CA ARG A 244 -9.61 -24.27 2.15
C ARG A 244 -8.19 -24.23 2.69
N ARG A 245 -7.61 -23.03 2.87
CA ARG A 245 -6.26 -22.82 3.42
C ARG A 245 -6.10 -23.40 4.83
N ARG A 246 -7.08 -23.17 5.73
CA ARG A 246 -7.04 -23.76 7.08
C ARG A 246 -7.12 -25.28 7.06
N THR A 247 -7.93 -25.87 6.18
CA THR A 247 -8.01 -27.33 6.02
C THR A 247 -6.71 -27.90 5.49
N GLN A 248 -6.09 -27.26 4.49
CA GLN A 248 -4.78 -27.66 3.96
C GLN A 248 -3.69 -27.58 5.02
N ALA A 249 -3.60 -26.48 5.79
CA ALA A 249 -2.61 -26.31 6.86
C ALA A 249 -2.76 -27.34 7.98
N LYS A 250 -3.99 -27.82 8.26
CA LYS A 250 -4.23 -28.93 9.19
C LYS A 250 -3.78 -30.28 8.63
N ARG A 251 -4.00 -30.51 7.33
CA ARG A 251 -3.65 -31.76 6.65
C ARG A 251 -2.14 -31.90 6.39
N TYR A 252 -1.49 -30.79 6.09
CA TYR A 252 -0.05 -30.67 5.85
C TYR A 252 0.47 -29.53 6.72
N PRO A 253 0.71 -29.78 8.02
CA PRO A 253 1.33 -28.77 8.86
C PRO A 253 2.68 -28.38 8.23
N PRO A 254 3.02 -27.08 8.19
CA PRO A 254 4.34 -26.67 7.70
C PRO A 254 5.40 -27.44 8.50
N PRO A 255 6.53 -27.83 7.86
CA PRO A 255 7.60 -28.49 8.58
C PRO A 255 7.93 -27.64 9.78
N THR A 256 7.73 -28.19 10.98
CA THR A 256 8.14 -27.50 12.19
C THR A 256 9.63 -27.26 12.02
N MET A 257 10.04 -25.99 11.95
CA MET A 257 11.44 -25.69 12.21
C MET A 257 11.67 -26.23 13.61
N SER A 258 12.29 -27.41 13.69
CA SER A 258 12.76 -27.95 14.94
C SER A 258 13.81 -26.97 15.40
N VAL A 259 13.37 -25.98 16.18
CA VAL A 259 14.26 -25.23 17.06
C VAL A 259 14.76 -26.31 17.99
N GLY A 260 15.86 -26.95 17.61
CA GLY A 260 16.43 -28.06 18.34
C GLY A 260 16.47 -27.66 19.79
N SER A 261 16.06 -28.55 20.68
CA SER A 261 16.05 -28.34 22.14
C SER A 261 17.36 -27.75 22.68
N GLY A 262 18.45 -27.85 21.92
CA GLY A 262 19.73 -27.17 22.14
C GLY A 262 19.78 -25.65 21.92
N PHE A 263 18.94 -25.00 21.11
CA PHE A 263 19.04 -23.54 20.89
C PHE A 263 18.74 -22.76 22.17
N ARG A 264 17.68 -23.16 22.88
CA ARG A 264 17.28 -22.52 24.14
C ARG A 264 18.31 -22.73 25.26
N SER A 265 18.95 -23.90 25.32
CA SER A 265 20.01 -24.18 26.31
C SER A 265 21.32 -23.48 25.96
N ARG A 266 21.71 -23.46 24.68
CA ARG A 266 22.93 -22.83 24.18
C ARG A 266 22.86 -21.30 24.28
N TRP A 267 21.69 -20.71 24.08
CA TRP A 267 21.45 -19.29 24.31
C TRP A 267 21.51 -18.91 25.80
N LYS A 268 20.86 -19.70 26.68
CA LYS A 268 20.96 -19.52 28.15
C LYS A 268 22.41 -19.61 28.64
N ASN A 269 23.18 -20.59 28.16
CA ASN A 269 24.59 -20.75 28.54
C ASN A 269 25.48 -19.62 28.03
N ARG A 270 25.26 -19.13 26.80
CA ARG A 270 25.97 -17.96 26.26
C ARG A 270 25.66 -16.70 27.07
N MET A 271 24.41 -16.49 27.45
CA MET A 271 24.01 -15.32 28.23
C MET A 271 24.59 -15.35 29.66
N LYS A 272 24.61 -16.54 30.29
CA LYS A 272 25.26 -16.75 31.60
C LYS A 272 26.76 -16.48 31.56
N ASN A 273 27.46 -16.98 30.53
CA ASN A 273 28.90 -16.73 30.36
C ASN A 273 29.20 -15.26 30.05
N TRP A 274 28.34 -14.58 29.29
CA TRP A 274 28.48 -13.16 29.00
C TRP A 274 28.28 -12.29 30.26
N LEU A 275 27.25 -12.59 31.07
CA LEU A 275 27.01 -11.94 32.37
C LEU A 275 28.19 -12.15 33.34
N GLN A 276 28.74 -13.36 33.41
CA GLN A 276 29.93 -13.63 34.23
C GLN A 276 31.17 -12.86 33.76
N LYS A 277 31.38 -12.72 32.44
CA LYS A 277 32.47 -11.89 31.89
C LYS A 277 32.29 -10.41 32.22
N LEU A 278 31.06 -9.90 32.15
CA LEU A 278 30.74 -8.52 32.53
C LEU A 278 30.98 -8.24 34.02
N LEU A 279 30.58 -9.16 34.89
CA LEU A 279 30.79 -9.04 36.32
C LEU A 279 32.28 -9.12 36.71
N ARG A 280 33.09 -9.90 35.99
CA ARG A 280 34.55 -9.95 36.17
C ARG A 280 35.25 -8.66 35.72
N ARG A 281 34.78 -8.03 34.64
CA ARG A 281 35.30 -6.72 34.17
C ARG A 281 34.98 -5.56 35.11
N LYS A 282 33.94 -5.65 35.93
CA LYS A 282 33.59 -4.64 36.95
C LYS A 282 34.33 -4.80 38.29
N ARG A 283 35.14 -5.85 38.46
CA ARG A 283 35.90 -6.14 39.69
C ARG A 283 37.42 -6.07 39.50
N SER A 284 37.88 -5.56 38.35
CA SER A 284 39.28 -5.23 38.13
C SER A 284 39.50 -3.80 38.69
N PRO A 285 40.38 -3.60 39.69
CA PRO A 285 40.72 -2.27 40.19
C PRO A 285 41.37 -1.40 39.12
#